data_AF-A0A0X8F7B2-F1
#
_entry.id   AF-A0A0X8F7B2-F1
#
_cell.length_a   1.000
_cell.length_b   1.000
_cell.length_c   1.000
_cell.angle_alpha   90.00
_cell.angle_beta   90.00
_cell.angle_gamma   90.00
#
_symmetry.space_group_name_H-M   'P 1'
#
loop_
_entity.id
_entity.type
_entity.pdbx_description
1 polymer ?
#
loop_
_entity_poly.entity_id
_entity_poly.type
_entity_poly.pdbx_seq_one_letter_code
_entity_poly.pdbx_strand_id
1 'polypeptide(L)'
;MSNKIRAALTFAQNQELQHLQASMAKQDVSRILQTVQNFVDTYEEYFEQGQVNLFAIEAQPNLRQHTARTAFVMINLTGKSIKAFNAHLEFKVNDFAVQFEDVDWEIPSEFLGNWASGFAIMVVDDIPMQGTPTKANYSLDDLDLTVSDVTVVDA
;
A
#
# COMPACT_ATOMS: atom_id res chain seq x y z
N MET A 1 -25.44 8.95 -4.37
CA MET A 1 -25.12 7.97 -3.32
C MET A 1 -23.61 7.83 -3.33
N SER A 2 -22.91 8.32 -2.30
CA SER A 2 -21.46 8.10 -2.19
C SER A 2 -21.24 6.59 -2.08
N ASN A 3 -20.51 6.01 -3.03
CA ASN A 3 -20.05 4.64 -2.92
C ASN A 3 -18.96 4.63 -1.85
N LYS A 4 -19.35 4.36 -0.59
CA LYS A 4 -18.43 4.33 0.54
C LYS A 4 -17.30 3.33 0.26
N ILE A 5 -16.06 3.82 0.24
CA ILE A 5 -14.86 3.02 0.03
C ILE A 5 -14.68 2.05 1.21
N ARG A 6 -14.33 0.79 0.92
CA ARG A 6 -14.20 -0.27 1.92
C ARG A 6 -12.81 -0.86 1.96
N ALA A 7 -12.26 -1.04 3.16
CA ALA A 7 -11.05 -1.84 3.35
C ALA A 7 -11.30 -3.32 3.00
N ALA A 8 -10.34 -3.93 2.32
CA ALA A 8 -10.33 -5.34 1.97
C ALA A 8 -8.92 -5.93 2.05
N LEU A 9 -8.85 -7.25 2.16
CA LEU A 9 -7.62 -8.01 1.97
C LEU A 9 -7.43 -8.33 0.48
N THR A 10 -6.18 -8.46 0.06
CA THR A 10 -5.85 -9.01 -1.27
C THR A 10 -6.22 -10.49 -1.35
N PHE A 11 -6.17 -11.06 -2.56
CA PHE A 11 -6.48 -12.47 -2.74
C PHE A 11 -5.51 -13.38 -1.99
N ALA A 12 -4.20 -13.14 -2.12
CA ALA A 12 -3.19 -13.93 -1.41
C ALA A 12 -3.33 -13.82 0.12
N GLN A 13 -3.59 -12.61 0.65
CA GLN A 13 -3.82 -12.40 2.09
C GLN A 13 -5.05 -13.19 2.59
N ASN A 14 -6.14 -13.20 1.81
CA ASN A 14 -7.32 -13.99 2.13
C ASN A 14 -7.04 -15.49 2.12
N GLN A 15 -6.25 -16.00 1.15
CA GLN A 15 -5.87 -17.40 1.12
C GLN A 15 -5.01 -17.78 2.33
N GLU A 16 -4.01 -16.97 2.65
CA GLU A 16 -3.15 -17.21 3.81
C GLU A 16 -3.95 -17.25 5.12
N LEU A 17 -4.91 -16.33 5.30
CA LEU A 17 -5.79 -16.32 6.46
C LEU A 17 -6.62 -17.62 6.61
N GLN A 18 -7.01 -18.26 5.50
CA GLN A 18 -7.72 -19.55 5.57
C GLN A 18 -6.83 -20.69 6.08
N HIS A 19 -5.52 -20.58 5.88
CA HIS A 19 -4.53 -21.55 6.35
C HIS A 19 -4.09 -21.30 7.80
N LEU A 20 -4.24 -20.07 8.30
CA LEU A 20 -3.90 -19.70 9.68
C LEU A 20 -4.98 -20.16 10.68
N GLN A 21 -4.78 -21.32 11.30
CA GLN A 21 -5.58 -21.76 12.45
C GLN A 21 -5.11 -21.08 13.75
N ALA A 22 -5.42 -19.80 13.93
CA ALA A 22 -5.25 -19.14 15.23
C ALA A 22 -6.26 -18.00 15.39
N SER A 23 -6.92 -17.92 16.55
CA SER A 23 -7.77 -16.77 16.93
C SER A 23 -7.01 -15.44 16.87
N MET A 24 -5.70 -15.47 17.10
CA MET A 24 -4.81 -14.30 17.03
C MET A 24 -4.70 -13.74 15.61
N ALA A 25 -4.57 -14.59 14.58
CA ALA A 25 -4.47 -14.13 13.19
C ALA A 25 -5.70 -13.34 12.73
N LYS A 26 -6.90 -13.74 13.21
CA LYS A 26 -8.14 -12.99 12.92
C LYS A 26 -8.18 -11.62 13.58
N GLN A 27 -7.62 -11.49 14.79
CA GLN A 27 -7.55 -10.20 15.49
C GLN A 27 -6.58 -9.25 14.78
N ASP A 28 -5.43 -9.75 14.33
CA ASP A 28 -4.44 -8.95 13.60
C ASP A 28 -5.01 -8.47 12.26
N VAL A 29 -5.67 -9.35 11.50
CA VAL A 29 -6.39 -8.98 10.27
C VAL A 29 -7.45 -7.92 10.54
N SER A 30 -8.24 -8.07 11.60
CA SER A 30 -9.30 -7.12 11.94
C SER A 30 -8.71 -5.74 12.26
N ARG A 31 -7.57 -5.71 12.97
CA ARG A 31 -6.84 -4.46 13.25
C ARG A 31 -6.32 -3.82 11.98
N ILE A 32 -5.74 -4.59 11.06
CA ILE A 32 -5.25 -4.08 9.76
C ILE A 32 -6.39 -3.47 8.95
N LEU A 33 -7.50 -4.19 8.79
CA LEU A 33 -8.66 -3.67 8.06
C LEU A 33 -9.22 -2.40 8.70
N GLN A 34 -9.22 -2.31 10.04
CA GLN A 34 -9.61 -1.11 10.74
C GLN A 34 -8.64 0.05 10.49
N THR A 35 -7.32 -0.19 10.47
CA THR A 35 -6.31 0.82 10.12
C THR A 35 -6.55 1.36 8.71
N VAL A 36 -6.76 0.48 7.72
CA VAL A 36 -7.05 0.89 6.33
C VAL A 36 -8.35 1.67 6.25
N GLN A 37 -9.41 1.21 6.93
CA GLN A 37 -10.68 1.93 6.92
C GLN A 37 -10.58 3.31 7.59
N ASN A 38 -9.85 3.43 8.70
CA ASN A 38 -9.61 4.71 9.36
C ASN A 38 -8.83 5.66 8.45
N PHE A 39 -7.82 5.17 7.72
CA PHE A 39 -7.08 5.96 6.74
C PHE A 39 -8.02 6.47 5.64
N VAL A 40 -8.81 5.58 5.04
CA VAL A 40 -9.79 5.93 4.01
C VAL A 40 -10.78 6.97 4.52
N ASP A 41 -11.36 6.77 5.70
CA ASP A 41 -12.36 7.68 6.28
C ASP A 41 -11.74 9.05 6.65
N THR A 42 -10.43 9.11 6.93
CA THR A 42 -9.72 10.37 7.28
C THR A 42 -9.32 11.17 6.05
N TYR A 43 -8.86 10.50 4.99
CA TYR A 43 -8.26 11.15 3.82
C TYR A 43 -9.16 11.10 2.57
N GLU A 44 -10.44 10.75 2.72
CA GLU A 44 -11.39 10.59 1.59
C GLU A 44 -11.42 11.80 0.64
N GLU A 45 -11.26 13.01 1.18
CA GLU A 45 -11.28 14.26 0.42
C GLU A 45 -10.11 14.43 -0.56
N TYR A 46 -9.00 13.71 -0.36
CA TYR A 46 -7.81 13.77 -1.20
C TYR A 46 -7.84 12.74 -2.34
N PHE A 47 -8.86 11.87 -2.39
CA PHE A 47 -8.92 10.82 -3.39
C PHE A 47 -9.56 11.32 -4.69
N GLU A 48 -8.88 11.08 -5.80
CA GLU A 48 -9.38 11.43 -7.12
C GLU A 48 -10.13 10.24 -7.74
N GLN A 49 -11.27 10.55 -8.35
CA GLN A 49 -12.08 9.58 -9.07
C GLN A 49 -11.47 9.28 -10.44
N GLY A 50 -11.66 8.06 -10.94
CA GLY A 50 -11.16 7.63 -12.24
C GLY A 50 -9.74 7.07 -12.24
N GLN A 51 -9.08 7.01 -11.08
CA GLN A 51 -7.72 6.49 -10.96
C GLN A 51 -7.52 5.56 -9.75
N VAL A 52 -6.33 4.96 -9.66
CA VAL A 52 -5.84 4.31 -8.45
C VAL A 52 -5.15 5.37 -7.62
N ASN A 53 -5.57 5.54 -6.36
CA ASN A 53 -4.90 6.41 -5.41
C ASN A 53 -3.95 5.56 -4.58
N LEU A 54 -2.68 5.94 -4.50
CA LEU A 54 -1.62 5.20 -3.82
C LEU A 54 -0.92 6.10 -2.80
N PHE A 55 -0.77 5.61 -1.58
CA PHE A 55 -0.14 6.34 -0.48
C PHE A 55 0.85 5.44 0.26
N ALA A 56 2.02 5.97 0.59
CA ALA A 56 2.94 5.36 1.55
C ALA A 56 2.63 5.90 2.94
N ILE A 57 2.17 5.04 3.86
CA ILE A 57 1.67 5.49 5.17
C ILE A 57 2.70 5.33 6.29
N GLU A 58 3.65 4.41 6.11
CA GLU A 58 4.68 4.09 7.09
C GLU A 58 5.88 3.44 6.38
N ALA A 59 7.10 3.81 6.75
CA ALA A 59 8.32 3.17 6.31
C ALA A 59 9.28 2.92 7.49
N GLN A 60 9.62 1.65 7.71
CA GLN A 60 10.50 1.20 8.80
C GLN A 60 11.86 0.78 8.25
N PRO A 61 12.92 1.59 8.44
CA PRO A 61 14.25 1.30 7.95
C PRO A 61 14.85 0.03 8.55
N ASN A 62 15.44 -0.80 7.69
CA ASN A 62 16.25 -1.96 8.06
C ASN A 62 17.68 -1.79 7.52
N LEU A 63 18.54 -1.21 8.36
CA LEU A 63 19.95 -0.97 8.04
C LEU A 63 20.73 -2.23 7.65
N ARG A 64 20.35 -3.42 8.15
CA ARG A 64 21.05 -4.66 7.83
C ARG A 64 20.78 -5.13 6.40
N GLN A 65 19.60 -4.82 5.88
CA GLN A 65 19.15 -5.23 4.56
C GLN A 65 19.27 -4.10 3.54
N HIS A 66 19.58 -2.87 3.98
CA HIS A 66 19.57 -1.68 3.14
C HIS A 66 18.22 -1.48 2.44
N THR A 67 17.15 -1.78 3.17
CA THR A 67 15.76 -1.58 2.73
C THR A 67 14.98 -0.86 3.81
N ALA A 68 13.83 -0.29 3.47
CA ALA A 68 12.81 0.11 4.42
C ALA A 68 11.52 -0.65 4.12
N ARG A 69 11.01 -1.33 5.14
CA ARG A 69 9.73 -2.02 5.05
C ARG A 69 8.62 -0.98 5.04
N THR A 70 7.95 -0.84 3.92
CA THR A 70 7.02 0.25 3.65
C THR A 70 5.60 -0.29 3.48
N ALA A 71 4.64 0.32 4.18
CA ALA A 71 3.23 0.03 4.07
C ALA A 71 2.55 1.00 3.09
N PHE A 72 1.88 0.43 2.11
CA PHE A 72 1.14 1.12 1.07
C PHE A 72 -0.35 0.94 1.26
N VAL A 73 -1.11 2.02 1.18
CA VAL A 73 -2.56 1.98 1.02
C VAL A 73 -2.89 2.31 -0.42
N MET A 74 -3.58 1.38 -1.09
CA MET A 74 -4.03 1.55 -2.47
C MET A 74 -5.55 1.58 -2.49
N ILE A 75 -6.14 2.49 -3.25
CA ILE A 75 -7.59 2.64 -3.39
C ILE A 75 -7.95 2.67 -4.87
N ASN A 76 -8.78 1.72 -5.31
CA ASN A 76 -9.23 1.65 -6.70
C ASN A 76 -10.50 2.48 -6.88
N LEU A 77 -10.40 3.63 -7.55
CA LEU A 77 -11.54 4.46 -7.96
C LEU A 77 -11.66 4.59 -9.48
N THR A 78 -11.08 3.65 -10.22
CA THR A 78 -11.08 3.66 -11.70
C THR A 78 -12.47 3.39 -12.31
N GLY A 79 -13.43 2.88 -11.52
CA GLY A 79 -14.71 2.41 -12.00
C GLY A 79 -14.68 0.99 -12.59
N LYS A 80 -13.50 0.36 -12.63
CA LYS A 80 -13.29 -1.02 -13.11
C LYS A 80 -12.59 -1.87 -12.07
N SER A 81 -12.59 -3.18 -12.27
CA SER A 81 -11.78 -4.09 -11.45
C SER A 81 -10.40 -4.28 -12.06
N ILE A 82 -9.38 -4.30 -11.20
CA ILE A 82 -7.97 -4.43 -11.58
C ILE A 82 -7.47 -5.81 -11.15
N LYS A 83 -6.76 -6.50 -12.06
CA LYS A 83 -6.16 -7.81 -11.80
C LYS A 83 -4.66 -7.76 -11.56
N ALA A 84 -3.94 -6.83 -12.19
CA ALA A 84 -2.53 -6.61 -11.92
C ALA A 84 -2.25 -5.11 -11.95
N PHE A 85 -1.26 -4.68 -11.19
CA PHE A 85 -0.88 -3.27 -11.06
C PHE A 85 0.64 -3.16 -11.16
N ASN A 86 1.10 -2.33 -12.09
CA ASN A 86 2.50 -1.96 -12.23
C ASN A 86 2.61 -0.45 -12.16
N ALA A 87 3.63 0.07 -11.47
CA ALA A 87 3.93 1.49 -11.42
C ALA A 87 5.41 1.71 -11.16
N HIS A 88 5.91 2.85 -11.62
CA HIS A 88 7.19 3.37 -11.18
C HIS A 88 6.97 4.23 -9.94
N LEU A 89 7.71 3.97 -8.88
CA LEU A 89 7.59 4.66 -7.60
C LEU A 89 8.88 5.41 -7.28
N GLU A 90 8.74 6.71 -7.06
CA GLU A 90 9.81 7.55 -6.52
C GLU A 90 9.48 7.90 -5.07
N PHE A 91 10.38 7.54 -4.16
CA PHE A 91 10.21 7.77 -2.73
C PHE A 91 11.15 8.85 -2.24
N LYS A 92 10.61 9.82 -1.52
CA LYS A 92 11.38 10.81 -0.80
C LYS A 92 10.96 10.80 0.66
N VAL A 93 11.94 10.97 1.53
CA VAL A 93 11.72 11.17 2.95
C VAL A 93 12.21 12.53 3.37
N ASN A 94 11.58 13.09 4.38
CA ASN A 94 12.05 14.30 5.06
C ASN A 94 13.26 13.98 5.97
N ASP A 95 14.30 13.39 5.40
CA ASP A 95 15.56 13.06 6.05
C ASP A 95 16.70 13.11 5.02
N PHE A 96 17.55 14.14 5.11
CA PHE A 96 18.68 14.32 4.20
C PHE A 96 19.72 13.19 4.25
N ALA A 97 19.72 12.39 5.32
CA ALA A 97 20.65 11.27 5.49
C ALA A 97 20.15 9.96 4.88
N VAL A 98 18.94 9.95 4.31
CA VAL A 98 18.33 8.78 3.69
C VAL A 98 17.90 9.09 2.26
N GLN A 99 18.20 8.16 1.37
CA GLN A 99 17.75 8.22 -0.02
C GLN A 99 17.13 6.88 -0.37
N PHE A 100 15.92 6.89 -0.89
CA PHE A 100 15.30 5.70 -1.44
C PHE A 100 15.70 5.57 -2.91
N GLU A 101 15.80 4.34 -3.39
CA GLU A 101 15.97 4.08 -4.81
C GLU A 101 14.59 4.07 -5.49
N ASP A 102 14.53 4.55 -6.72
CA ASP A 102 13.32 4.44 -7.53
C ASP A 102 13.08 2.97 -7.87
N VAL A 103 11.81 2.55 -7.83
CA VAL A 103 11.45 1.13 -8.04
C VAL A 103 10.33 0.97 -9.04
N ASP A 104 10.53 0.04 -9.96
CA ASP A 104 9.45 -0.52 -10.77
C ASP A 104 8.73 -1.56 -9.91
N TRP A 105 7.53 -1.19 -9.45
CA TRP A 105 6.73 -1.99 -8.55
C TRP A 105 5.69 -2.79 -9.31
N GLU A 106 5.70 -4.11 -9.14
CA GLU A 106 4.75 -5.04 -9.75
C GLU A 106 3.96 -5.78 -8.68
N ILE A 107 2.63 -5.68 -8.77
CA ILE A 107 1.69 -6.45 -7.97
C ILE A 107 1.01 -7.45 -8.91
N PRO A 108 1.42 -8.73 -8.85
CA PRO A 108 0.96 -9.71 -9.80
C PRO A 108 -0.46 -10.18 -9.49
N SER A 109 -1.09 -10.79 -10.49
CA SER A 109 -2.51 -11.15 -10.42
C SER A 109 -2.87 -12.19 -9.37
N GLU A 110 -1.95 -13.10 -9.08
CA GLU A 110 -2.08 -14.09 -8.02
C GLU A 110 -2.06 -13.46 -6.62
N PHE A 111 -1.42 -12.29 -6.46
CA PHE A 111 -1.43 -11.57 -5.20
C PHE A 111 -2.71 -10.75 -5.06
N LEU A 112 -3.00 -9.93 -6.08
CA LEU A 112 -4.09 -8.96 -6.05
C LEU A 112 -5.47 -9.62 -6.18
N GLY A 113 -5.61 -10.59 -7.09
CA GLY A 113 -6.89 -11.20 -7.46
C GLY A 113 -7.74 -10.28 -8.32
N ASN A 114 -9.04 -10.16 -8.00
CA ASN A 114 -9.96 -9.27 -8.69
C ASN A 114 -10.28 -8.06 -7.80
N TRP A 115 -9.44 -7.03 -7.84
CA TRP A 115 -9.57 -5.85 -6.99
C TRP A 115 -10.62 -4.88 -7.56
N ALA A 116 -11.83 -4.95 -7.01
CA ALA A 116 -12.96 -4.15 -7.47
C ALA A 116 -12.83 -2.65 -7.15
N SER A 117 -13.44 -1.81 -7.98
CA SER A 117 -13.57 -0.38 -7.71
C SER A 117 -14.34 -0.13 -6.40
N GLY A 118 -13.93 0.88 -5.65
CA GLY A 118 -14.49 1.22 -4.34
C GLY A 118 -13.87 0.44 -3.17
N PHE A 119 -12.78 -0.30 -3.41
CA PHE A 119 -12.07 -1.01 -2.36
C PHE A 119 -10.66 -0.45 -2.14
N ALA A 120 -10.26 -0.39 -0.88
CA ALA A 120 -8.92 -0.06 -0.44
C ALA A 120 -8.22 -1.32 0.09
N ILE A 121 -6.95 -1.49 -0.24
CA ILE A 121 -6.11 -2.59 0.20
C ILE A 121 -4.82 -2.05 0.81
N MET A 122 -4.16 -2.87 1.63
CA MET A 122 -2.83 -2.58 2.13
C MET A 122 -1.83 -3.61 1.61
N VAL A 123 -0.72 -3.11 1.08
CA VAL A 123 0.41 -3.90 0.61
C VAL A 123 1.64 -3.47 1.39
N VAL A 124 2.46 -4.42 1.81
CA VAL A 124 3.69 -4.13 2.55
C VAL A 124 4.84 -4.74 1.78
N ASP A 125 5.83 -3.92 1.47
CA ASP A 125 6.97 -4.32 0.66
C ASP A 125 8.26 -3.69 1.17
N ASP A 126 9.41 -4.25 0.78
CA ASP A 126 10.73 -3.75 1.16
C ASP A 126 11.30 -2.87 0.04
N ILE A 127 11.40 -1.56 0.27
CA ILE A 127 11.93 -0.62 -0.71
C ILE A 127 13.43 -0.40 -0.45
N PRO A 128 14.31 -0.49 -1.47
CA PRO A 128 15.73 -0.23 -1.28
C PRO A 128 16.00 1.20 -0.80
N MET A 129 16.96 1.33 0.13
CA MET A 129 17.37 2.62 0.65
C MET A 129 18.88 2.67 0.92
N GLN A 130 19.42 3.88 0.88
CA GLN A 130 20.80 4.20 1.20
C GLN A 130 20.86 5.21 2.34
N GLY A 131 22.00 5.23 3.03
CA GLY A 131 22.28 6.17 4.11
C GLY A 131 21.95 5.63 5.51
N THR A 132 21.89 6.52 6.49
CA THR A 132 21.65 6.18 7.90
C THR A 132 20.42 6.92 8.40
N PRO A 133 19.32 6.22 8.71
CA PRO A 133 18.08 6.86 9.14
C PRO A 133 18.25 7.55 10.47
N THR A 134 17.74 8.77 10.57
CA THR A 134 17.72 9.54 11.82
C THR A 134 16.53 9.18 12.71
N LYS A 135 15.54 8.47 12.16
CA LYS A 135 14.33 8.00 12.85
C LYS A 135 14.20 6.48 12.73
N ALA A 136 13.56 5.87 13.72
CA ALA A 136 13.23 4.44 13.67
C ALA A 136 12.06 4.14 12.72
N ASN A 137 11.24 5.14 12.41
CA ASN A 137 10.06 5.04 11.56
C ASN A 137 9.77 6.38 10.90
N TYR A 138 9.33 6.36 9.64
CA TYR A 138 8.82 7.52 8.92
C TYR A 138 7.32 7.35 8.70
N SER A 139 6.52 8.31 9.17
CA SER A 139 5.06 8.30 8.99
C SER A 139 4.64 9.00 7.68
N LEU A 140 3.35 8.98 7.36
CA LEU A 140 2.77 9.69 6.20
C LEU A 140 3.33 11.11 6.00
N ASP A 141 3.41 11.93 7.05
CA ASP A 141 3.89 13.32 6.95
C ASP A 141 5.40 13.44 6.65
N ASP A 142 6.16 12.35 6.85
CA ASP A 142 7.59 12.28 6.55
C ASP A 142 7.86 11.73 5.15
N LEU A 143 6.85 11.19 4.47
CA LEU A 143 6.95 10.45 3.21
C LEU A 143 6.32 11.25 2.07
N ASP A 144 7.06 11.37 0.97
CA ASP A 144 6.57 11.91 -0.29
C ASP A 144 6.73 10.83 -1.36
N LEU A 145 5.59 10.43 -1.95
CA LEU A 145 5.52 9.36 -2.94
C LEU A 145 5.04 9.96 -4.26
N THR A 146 5.87 9.84 -5.29
CA THR A 146 5.46 10.12 -6.66
C THR A 146 5.27 8.79 -7.40
N VAL A 147 4.16 8.70 -8.15
CA VAL A 147 3.76 7.49 -8.86
C VAL A 147 3.64 7.83 -10.34
N SER A 148 4.35 7.10 -11.18
CA SER A 148 4.37 7.30 -12.63
C SER A 148 4.29 5.96 -13.38
N ASP A 149 4.15 6.03 -14.70
CA ASP A 149 4.12 4.88 -15.61
C ASP A 149 3.15 3.74 -15.22
N VAL A 150 2.01 4.13 -14.63
CA VAL A 150 1.01 3.20 -14.12
C VAL A 150 0.41 2.37 -15.26
N THR A 151 0.51 1.05 -15.14
CA THR A 151 -0.13 0.09 -16.03
C THR A 151 -1.03 -0.84 -15.22
N VAL A 152 -2.27 -0.98 -15.63
CA VAL A 152 -3.24 -1.88 -15.01
C VAL A 152 -3.75 -2.92 -16.01
N VAL A 153 -3.94 -4.15 -15.53
CA VAL A 153 -4.64 -5.18 -16.30
C VAL A 153 -6.08 -5.25 -15.82
N ASP A 154 -7.01 -4.79 -16.66
CA ASP A 154 -8.44 -4.80 -16.36
C ASP A 154 -9.01 -6.23 -16.38
N ALA A 155 -10.05 -6.46 -15.57
CA ALA A 155 -10.72 -7.75 -15.44
C ALA A 155 -11.65 -8.13 -16.60
#